data_AF-A0A349B9X0-F1
#
_entry.id   AF-A0A349B9X0-F1
#
_cell.length_a   1.000
_cell.length_b   1.000
_cell.length_c   1.000
_cell.angle_alpha   90.00
_cell.angle_beta   90.00
_cell.angle_gamma   90.00
#
_symmetry.space_group_name_H-M   'P 1'
#
loop_
_entity.id
_entity.type
_entity.pdbx_description
1 polymer ?
#
loop_
_entity_poly.entity_id
_entity_poly.type
_entity_poly.pdbx_seq_one_letter_code
_entity_poly.pdbx_strand_id
1 'polypeptide(L)' 'MHVWIDQDLCTGDGLCTDHCPEIFVILEDGIAYVRDGMDIGNDPGGAGSMVPVAPDFQQRVVDSAELCP' A
#
# COMPACT_ATOMS: atom_id res chain seq x y z
N MET A 1 -2.18 7.97 -10.83
CA MET A 1 -2.45 6.52 -10.78
C MET A 1 -3.16 6.19 -9.47
N HIS A 2 -3.75 5.00 -9.37
CA HIS A 2 -4.29 4.49 -8.11
C HIS A 2 -3.54 3.21 -7.72
N VAL A 3 -3.52 2.89 -6.44
CA VAL A 3 -2.84 1.71 -5.89
C VAL A 3 -3.70 1.06 -4.80
N TRP A 4 -3.54 -0.25 -4.63
CA TRP A 4 -4.11 -1.09 -3.59
C TRP A 4 -3.12 -2.21 -3.26
N ILE A 5 -3.28 -2.87 -2.11
CA ILE A 5 -2.55 -4.11 -1.77
C ILE A 5 -3.51 -5.29 -1.94
N ASP A 6 -3.01 -6.35 -2.55
CA ASP A 6 -3.70 -7.64 -2.59
C ASP A 6 -3.52 -8.37 -1.26
N GLN A 7 -4.57 -8.39 -0.44
CA GLN A 7 -4.51 -8.98 0.90
C GLN A 7 -4.39 -10.50 0.87
N ASP A 8 -4.75 -11.16 -0.24
CA ASP A 8 -4.59 -12.61 -0.38
C ASP A 8 -3.13 -12.99 -0.66
N LEU A 9 -2.33 -12.06 -1.20
CA LEU A 9 -0.92 -12.25 -1.50
C LEU A 9 0.01 -11.60 -0.46
N CYS A 10 -0.48 -10.62 0.30
CA CYS A 10 0.34 -9.92 1.28
C CYS A 10 0.83 -10.87 2.39
N THR A 11 2.15 -10.95 2.54
CA THR A 11 2.80 -11.78 3.57
C THR A 11 3.19 -11.00 4.83
N GLY A 12 3.02 -9.67 4.83
CA GLY A 12 3.38 -8.82 5.96
C GLY A 12 4.86 -8.43 6.06
N ASP A 13 5.65 -8.59 4.99
CA ASP A 13 7.10 -8.35 4.98
C ASP A 13 7.50 -6.88 5.20
N GLY A 14 6.61 -5.93 4.89
CA GLY A 14 6.80 -4.51 5.20
C GLY A 14 7.66 -3.72 4.22
N LEU A 15 8.25 -4.35 3.18
CA LEU A 15 9.07 -3.64 2.19
C LEU A 15 8.33 -2.48 1.50
N CYS A 16 7.04 -2.65 1.20
CA CYS A 16 6.23 -1.55 0.65
C CYS A 16 6.20 -0.33 1.58
N THR A 17 6.11 -0.56 2.90
CA THR A 17 6.11 0.49 3.93
C THR A 17 7.49 1.12 4.13
N ASP A 18 8.57 0.37 3.90
CA ASP A 18 9.94 0.92 3.93
C ASP A 18 10.20 1.83 2.72
N HIS A 19 9.72 1.44 1.54
CA HIS A 19 9.93 2.18 0.29
C HIS A 19 9.01 3.40 0.15
N CYS A 20 7.74 3.29 0.55
CA CYS A 20 6.77 4.37 0.43
C CYS A 20 5.80 4.41 1.62
N PRO A 21 6.26 4.76 2.83
CA PRO A 21 5.41 4.84 4.01
C PRO A 21 4.26 5.83 3.85
N GLU A 22 4.38 6.85 3.00
CA GLU A 22 3.32 7.83 2.73
C GLU A 22 2.08 7.19 2.11
N ILE A 23 2.24 6.06 1.39
CA ILE A 23 1.18 5.36 0.68
C ILE A 23 0.86 4.01 1.31
N PHE A 24 1.81 3.37 2.00
CA PHE A 24 1.63 2.04 2.58
C PHE A 24 1.75 2.05 4.11
N VAL A 25 0.94 1.23 4.76
CA VAL A 25 0.96 1.04 6.23
C VAL A 25 0.63 -0.41 6.57
N ILE A 26 1.28 -0.98 7.57
CA ILE A 26 0.88 -2.27 8.16
C ILE A 26 -0.02 -2.00 9.38
N LEU A 27 -1.15 -2.72 9.45
CA LEU A 27 -2.07 -2.64 10.58
C LEU A 27 -1.85 -3.79 11.58
N GLU A 28 -2.70 -3.86 12.60
CA GLU A 28 -2.59 -4.83 13.71
C GLU A 28 -2.81 -6.29 13.28
N ASP A 29 -3.40 -6.51 12.10
CA ASP A 29 -3.55 -7.83 11.49
C ASP A 29 -2.27 -8.34 10.80
N GLY A 30 -1.23 -7.51 10.75
CA GLY A 30 0.10 -7.88 10.26
C GLY A 30 0.24 -7.84 8.73
N ILE A 31 -0.74 -7.30 8.00
CA ILE A 31 -0.66 -7.12 6.54
C ILE A 31 -0.71 -5.64 6.16
N ALA A 32 -0.22 -5.34 4.96
CA ALA A 32 -0.11 -3.98 4.47
C ALA A 32 -1.41 -3.50 3.82
N TYR A 33 -1.68 -2.21 3.94
CA TYR A 33 -2.79 -1.50 3.32
C TYR A 33 -2.27 -0.23 2.66
N VAL A 34 -3.10 0.34 1.79
CA VAL A 34 -2.84 1.66 1.22
C VAL A 34 -3.46 2.76 2.09
N ARG A 35 -2.87 3.96 2.06
CA ARG A 35 -3.38 5.14 2.76
C ARG A 35 -3.25 6.42 1.93
N ASP A 36 -4.14 7.36 2.20
CA ASP A 36 -4.05 8.76 1.78
C ASP A 36 -4.11 9.65 3.04
N GLY A 37 -2.93 10.02 3.54
CA GLY A 37 -2.81 10.70 4.83
C GLY A 37 -3.25 9.82 6.00
N MET A 38 -4.42 10.15 6.58
CA MET A 38 -5.03 9.41 7.70
C MET A 38 -6.11 8.42 7.25
N ASP A 39 -6.54 8.50 5.99
CA ASP A 39 -7.55 7.61 5.44
C ASP A 39 -6.88 6.31 4.99
N ILE A 40 -7.37 5.18 5.49
CA ILE A 40 -6.78 3.86 5.25
C ILE A 40 -7.74 3.07 4.37
N GLY A 41 -7.22 2.50 3.30
CA GLY A 41 -7.98 1.66 2.38
C GLY A 41 -8.13 0.23 2.89
N ASN A 42 -8.71 0.04 4.08
CA ASN A 42 -8.88 -1.28 4.73
C ASN A 42 -10.33 -1.79 4.80
N ASP A 43 -11.32 -1.00 4.34
CA ASP A 43 -12.72 -1.43 4.27
C ASP A 43 -13.32 -1.02 2.91
N PRO A 44 -13.60 -1.98 2.00
CA PRO A 44 -13.41 -3.43 2.12
C PRO A 44 -11.96 -3.92 1.97
N GLY A 45 -11.00 -3.04 1.73
CA GLY A 45 -9.64 -3.40 1.34
C GLY A 45 -9.53 -3.72 -0.16
N GLY A 46 -8.34 -4.16 -0.56
CA GLY A 46 -8.10 -4.61 -1.93
C GLY A 46 -8.42 -3.55 -2.99
N ALA A 47 -8.84 -4.00 -4.18
CA ALA A 47 -9.26 -3.12 -5.27
C ALA A 47 -10.51 -2.28 -4.95
N GLY A 48 -11.26 -2.62 -3.90
CA GLY A 48 -12.40 -1.84 -3.43
C GLY A 48 -12.02 -0.59 -2.63
N SER A 49 -10.77 -0.48 -2.19
CA SER A 49 -10.27 0.60 -1.34
C SER A 49 -8.96 1.20 -1.87
N MET A 50 -8.91 1.43 -3.19
CA MET A 50 -7.75 2.06 -3.82
C MET A 50 -7.57 3.52 -3.37
N VAL A 51 -6.32 3.97 -3.29
CA VAL A 51 -5.98 5.36 -3.00
C VAL A 51 -5.29 6.04 -4.20
N PRO A 52 -5.50 7.35 -4.40
CA PRO A 52 -4.76 8.10 -5.41
C PRO A 52 -3.28 8.25 -5.00
N VAL A 53 -2.40 8.20 -5.99
CA VAL A 53 -0.95 8.42 -5.78
C VAL A 53 -0.52 9.75 -6.39
N ALA A 54 -0.06 10.66 -5.53
CA ALA A 54 0.51 11.94 -5.95
C ALA A 54 1.76 11.73 -6.83
N PRO A 55 2.03 12.61 -7.82
CA PRO A 55 3.15 12.45 -8.76
C PRO A 55 4.50 12.14 -8.10
N ASP A 56 4.80 12.80 -6.98
CA ASP A 56 6.07 12.66 -6.24
C ASP A 56 6.30 11.26 -5.66
N PHE A 57 5.23 10.45 -5.52
CA PHE A 57 5.30 9.10 -4.96
C PHE A 57 5.16 7.99 -6.01
N GLN A 58 4.85 8.31 -7.27
CA GLN A 58 4.52 7.30 -8.27
C GLN A 58 5.66 6.31 -8.51
N GLN A 59 6.89 6.80 -8.67
CA GLN A 59 8.05 5.91 -8.87
C GLN A 59 8.27 5.00 -7.67
N ARG A 60 8.18 5.54 -6.44
CA ARG A 60 8.38 4.75 -5.21
C ARG A 60 7.30 3.69 -5.04
N VAL A 61 6.06 3.97 -5.44
CA VAL A 61 4.98 2.97 -5.44
C VAL A 61 5.24 1.86 -6.46
N VAL A 62 5.76 2.20 -7.64
CA VAL A 62 6.17 1.20 -8.64
C VAL A 62 7.32 0.35 -8.11
N ASP A 63 8.36 0.97 -7.55
CA ASP A 63 9.50 0.27 -6.96
C ASP A 63 9.05 -0.67 -5.82
N SER A 64 8.11 -0.22 -4.96
CA SER A 64 7.50 -1.07 -3.93
C SER A 64 6.83 -2.31 -4.52
N ALA A 65 6.14 -2.19 -5.65
CA ALA A 65 5.46 -3.32 -6.30
C ALA A 65 6.45 -4.28 -6.98
N GLU A 66 7.62 -3.81 -7.40
CA GLU A 66 8.67 -4.65 -8.01
C GLU A 66 9.55 -5.36 -6.98
N LEU A 67 9.73 -4.76 -5.80
CA LEU A 67 10.64 -5.25 -4.76
C LEU A 67 9.93 -6.03 -3.65
N CYS A 68 8.63 -5.82 -3.44
CA CYS A 68 7.86 -6.56 -2.44
C CYS A 68 7.53 -7.98 -2.96
N PRO A 69 7.78 -9.04 -2.17
CA PRO A 69 7.62 -10.44 -2.57
C PRO A 69 6.16 -10.90 -2.69
#